data_AF-A0AAU3AMQ2-F1
#
_entry.id   AF-A0AAU3AMQ2-F1
#
_cell.length_a   1.000
_cell.length_b   1.000
_cell.length_c   1.000
_cell.angle_alpha   90.00
_cell.angle_beta   90.00
_cell.angle_gamma   90.00
#
_symmetry.space_group_name_H-M   'P 1'
#
loop_
_entity.id
_entity.type
_entity.pdbx_description
1 polymer ?
#
loop_
_entity_poly.entity_id
_entity_poly.type
_entity_poly.pdbx_seq_one_letter_code
_entity_poly.pdbx_strand_id
1 'polypeptide(L)'
;MREILGRRRRLRFRRSERAAQLGAALTCATEWKWPVLPGVGLKAAGGRGDRGRGCACPDPDCAVPGAHPFDPGLLAASTDERLVRWWWTNRPAAPVLLATGDRAPCAVSLPAVAGARALTVLDEMGIRLGPVVATPTRWSLLVAPYSMERLGDLLYSKDWVPSSLRFHGEGGYLVLPPSETGKGQVRWERAPLPGSARPWLPDVEAVVDALVAASTSAPDGGSRLAY
;
A
#
# COMPACT_ATOMS: atom_id res chain seq x y z
N MET A 1 7.11 -38.84 -13.33
CA MET A 1 5.89 -38.58 -12.52
C MET A 1 5.96 -37.36 -11.58
N ARG A 2 7.16 -36.84 -11.22
CA ARG A 2 7.33 -35.68 -10.31
C ARG A 2 6.96 -34.29 -10.90
N GLU A 3 7.00 -34.10 -12.22
CA GLU A 3 6.73 -32.78 -12.84
C GLU A 3 5.23 -32.41 -12.87
N ILE A 4 4.34 -33.39 -12.98
CA ILE A 4 2.88 -33.16 -13.08
C ILE A 4 2.32 -32.63 -11.75
N LEU A 5 2.86 -33.08 -10.62
CA LEU A 5 2.47 -32.64 -9.28
C LEU A 5 2.90 -31.18 -9.00
N GLY A 6 4.11 -30.80 -9.43
CA GLY A 6 4.62 -29.42 -9.31
C GLY A 6 3.80 -28.43 -10.15
N ARG A 7 3.42 -28.81 -11.37
CA ARG A 7 2.58 -27.98 -12.25
C ARG A 7 1.17 -27.78 -11.69
N ARG A 8 0.54 -28.84 -11.16
CA ARG A 8 -0.78 -28.76 -10.52
C ARG A 8 -0.78 -27.90 -9.26
N ARG A 9 0.26 -27.99 -8.42
CA ARG A 9 0.41 -27.11 -7.24
C ARG A 9 0.51 -25.65 -7.64
N ARG A 10 1.40 -25.29 -8.58
CA ARG A 10 1.55 -23.89 -9.05
C ARG A 10 0.26 -23.30 -9.63
N LEU A 11 -0.53 -24.10 -10.35
CA LEU A 11 -1.83 -23.67 -10.88
C LEU A 11 -2.86 -23.41 -9.76
N ARG A 12 -2.88 -24.24 -8.70
CA ARG A 12 -3.74 -24.03 -7.53
C ARG A 12 -3.34 -22.78 -6.74
N PHE A 13 -2.04 -22.57 -6.51
CA PHE A 13 -1.53 -21.35 -5.85
C PHE A 13 -1.94 -20.10 -6.61
N ARG A 14 -1.73 -20.05 -7.93
CA ARG A 14 -2.16 -18.92 -8.77
C ARG A 14 -3.66 -18.67 -8.75
N ARG A 15 -4.48 -19.73 -8.71
CA ARG A 15 -5.93 -19.59 -8.60
C ARG A 15 -6.35 -19.04 -7.23
N SER A 16 -5.65 -19.45 -6.16
CA SER A 16 -5.85 -18.93 -4.81
C SER A 16 -5.46 -17.46 -4.70
N GLU A 17 -4.32 -17.05 -5.27
CA GLU A 17 -3.86 -15.66 -5.31
C GLU A 17 -4.85 -14.77 -6.05
N ARG A 18 -5.34 -15.21 -7.21
CA ARG A 18 -6.34 -14.48 -8.00
C ARG A 18 -7.66 -14.30 -7.25
N ALA A 19 -8.13 -15.35 -6.58
CA ALA A 19 -9.30 -15.27 -5.73
C ALA A 19 -9.06 -14.31 -4.54
N ALA A 20 -7.85 -14.29 -3.99
CA ALA A 20 -7.47 -13.39 -2.91
C ALA A 20 -7.42 -11.91 -3.36
N GLN A 21 -6.98 -11.60 -4.59
CA GLN A 21 -7.03 -10.22 -5.11
C GLN A 21 -8.47 -9.71 -5.22
N LEU A 22 -9.35 -10.50 -5.85
CA LEU A 22 -10.77 -10.13 -5.97
C LEU A 22 -11.42 -9.99 -4.59
N GLY A 23 -11.17 -10.94 -3.68
CA GLY A 23 -11.70 -10.87 -2.31
C GLY A 23 -11.26 -9.60 -1.58
N ALA A 24 -9.97 -9.28 -1.63
CA ALA A 24 -9.43 -8.07 -1.01
C ALA A 24 -10.01 -6.79 -1.63
N ALA A 25 -10.10 -6.72 -2.96
CA ALA A 25 -10.70 -5.59 -3.65
C ALA A 25 -12.18 -5.40 -3.26
N LEU A 26 -12.94 -6.49 -3.19
CA LEU A 26 -14.34 -6.46 -2.76
C LEU A 26 -14.47 -5.99 -1.31
N THR A 27 -13.71 -6.55 -0.36
CA THR A 27 -13.73 -6.09 1.03
C THR A 27 -13.39 -4.61 1.16
N CYS A 28 -12.37 -4.13 0.44
CA CYS A 28 -12.03 -2.70 0.43
C CYS A 28 -13.20 -1.85 -0.09
N ALA A 29 -13.77 -2.23 -1.24
CA ALA A 29 -14.83 -1.47 -1.91
C ALA A 29 -16.16 -1.49 -1.15
N THR A 30 -16.61 -2.66 -0.72
CA THR A 30 -17.98 -2.89 -0.25
C THR A 30 -18.12 -2.79 1.26
N GLU A 31 -17.15 -3.31 2.01
CA GLU A 31 -17.16 -3.24 3.48
C GLU A 31 -16.60 -1.89 3.91
N TRP A 32 -15.33 -1.62 3.59
CA TRP A 32 -14.61 -0.44 4.09
C TRP A 32 -14.95 0.85 3.35
N LYS A 33 -15.65 0.75 2.21
CA LYS A 33 -16.00 1.89 1.33
C LYS A 33 -14.78 2.66 0.82
N TRP A 34 -13.70 1.94 0.59
CA TRP A 34 -12.47 2.48 0.03
C TRP A 34 -12.51 2.37 -1.51
N PRO A 35 -12.36 3.47 -2.26
CA PRO A 35 -12.35 3.44 -3.71
C PRO A 35 -11.11 2.71 -4.22
N VAL A 36 -11.31 1.63 -4.96
CA VAL A 36 -10.22 0.80 -5.49
C VAL A 36 -10.27 0.68 -7.00
N LEU A 37 -9.14 0.31 -7.59
CA LEU A 37 -8.99 0.04 -9.02
C LEU A 37 -7.88 -0.99 -9.26
N PRO A 38 -7.92 -1.73 -10.38
CA PRO A 38 -6.83 -2.63 -10.74
C PRO A 38 -5.61 -1.81 -11.19
N GLY A 39 -4.45 -2.13 -10.63
CA GLY A 39 -3.16 -1.63 -11.12
C GLY A 39 -2.74 -2.31 -12.42
N VAL A 40 -1.78 -1.71 -13.12
CA VAL A 40 -1.27 -2.22 -14.40
C VAL A 40 -0.68 -3.63 -14.28
N GLY A 41 -0.11 -3.97 -13.12
CA GLY A 41 0.50 -5.28 -12.87
C GLY A 41 1.80 -5.52 -13.63
N LEU A 42 2.34 -6.72 -13.46
CA LEU A 42 3.60 -7.13 -14.09
C LEU A 42 3.34 -7.89 -15.38
N LYS A 43 4.28 -7.79 -16.33
CA LYS A 43 4.26 -8.60 -17.55
C LYS A 43 4.17 -10.08 -17.18
N ALA A 44 3.36 -10.83 -17.93
CA ALA A 44 3.40 -12.28 -17.86
C ALA A 44 4.83 -12.74 -18.16
N ALA A 45 5.36 -13.70 -17.39
CA ALA A 45 6.72 -14.19 -17.65
C ALA A 45 6.75 -14.80 -19.06
N GLY A 46 7.48 -14.15 -19.97
CA GLY A 46 7.99 -14.77 -21.19
C GLY A 46 9.00 -15.86 -20.84
N GLY A 47 9.40 -16.68 -21.82
CA GLY A 47 10.26 -17.86 -21.64
C GLY A 47 11.55 -17.64 -20.81
N ARG A 48 12.14 -18.76 -20.38
CA ARG A 48 13.28 -18.87 -19.45
C ARG A 48 14.38 -17.83 -19.72
N GLY A 49 14.56 -16.87 -18.81
CA GLY A 49 15.71 -15.95 -18.84
C GLY A 49 15.47 -14.57 -18.21
N ASP A 50 14.22 -14.10 -18.12
CA ASP A 50 13.95 -12.75 -17.64
C ASP A 50 13.99 -12.66 -16.10
N ARG A 51 15.11 -12.14 -15.56
CA ARG A 51 15.29 -11.89 -14.12
C ARG A 51 14.56 -10.61 -13.71
N GLY A 52 13.23 -10.68 -13.74
CA GLY A 52 12.33 -9.64 -13.25
C GLY A 52 11.15 -9.49 -14.20
N ARG A 53 9.91 -9.69 -13.73
CA ARG A 53 8.76 -9.38 -14.56
C ARG A 53 8.68 -7.86 -14.70
N GLY A 54 9.03 -7.32 -15.88
CA GLY A 54 8.89 -5.88 -16.15
C GLY A 54 7.46 -5.38 -15.96
N CYS A 55 7.28 -4.05 -15.89
CA CYS A 55 5.95 -3.46 -15.80
C CYS A 55 5.13 -3.78 -17.06
N ALA A 56 3.82 -4.02 -16.90
CA ALA A 56 2.93 -4.24 -18.04
C ALA A 56 2.53 -2.95 -18.78
N CYS A 57 2.96 -1.77 -18.30
CA CYS A 57 2.76 -0.51 -19.02
C CYS A 57 3.67 -0.40 -20.27
N PRO A 58 3.38 0.55 -21.17
CA PRO A 58 4.22 0.85 -22.33
C PRO A 58 5.59 1.46 -21.98
N ASP A 59 5.73 2.04 -20.79
CA ASP A 59 6.98 2.68 -20.34
C ASP A 59 8.07 1.62 -20.01
N PRO A 60 9.21 1.62 -20.75
CA PRO A 60 10.31 0.69 -20.50
C PRO A 60 11.07 0.98 -19.20
N ASP A 61 11.07 2.23 -18.72
CA ASP A 61 11.83 2.69 -17.55
C ASP A 61 10.91 2.99 -16.35
N CYS A 62 9.76 2.31 -16.30
CA CYS A 62 8.73 2.50 -15.28
C CYS A 62 9.31 2.46 -13.85
N ALA A 63 9.21 3.59 -13.14
CA ALA A 63 9.76 3.75 -11.78
C ALA A 63 9.05 2.91 -10.69
N VAL A 64 7.83 2.45 -10.97
CA VAL A 64 6.98 1.71 -10.02
C VAL A 64 6.36 0.45 -10.66
N PRO A 65 7.18 -0.55 -11.06
CA PRO A 65 6.70 -1.64 -11.89
C PRO A 65 5.51 -2.39 -11.30
N GLY A 66 4.40 -2.38 -12.04
CA GLY A 66 3.13 -3.03 -11.71
C GLY A 66 2.30 -2.37 -10.63
N ALA A 67 2.81 -1.33 -9.97
CA ALA A 67 2.21 -0.76 -8.76
C ALA A 67 1.46 0.55 -9.02
N HIS A 68 1.03 0.85 -10.25
CA HIS A 68 0.42 2.14 -10.59
C HIS A 68 -0.85 2.02 -11.45
N PRO A 69 -1.74 3.03 -11.42
CA PRO A 69 -2.87 3.14 -12.35
C PRO A 69 -2.39 3.31 -13.79
N PHE A 70 -3.15 2.80 -14.75
CA PHE A 70 -2.87 3.01 -16.17
C PHE A 70 -4.17 3.01 -16.97
N ASP A 71 -4.83 1.86 -16.98
CA ASP A 71 -6.18 1.68 -17.53
C ASP A 71 -6.92 0.72 -16.60
N PRO A 72 -7.96 1.12 -15.87
CA PRO A 72 -8.48 2.48 -15.85
C PRO A 72 -7.52 3.43 -15.11
N GLY A 73 -7.68 4.73 -15.37
CA GLY A 73 -6.95 5.79 -14.63
C GLY A 73 -7.46 5.94 -13.19
N LEU A 74 -6.71 6.69 -12.38
CA LEU A 74 -6.98 6.84 -10.93
C LEU A 74 -8.40 7.35 -10.62
N LEU A 75 -8.91 8.30 -11.40
CA LEU A 75 -10.25 8.88 -11.20
C LEU A 75 -11.40 7.88 -11.38
N ALA A 76 -11.13 6.73 -11.99
CA ALA A 76 -12.13 5.67 -12.11
C ALA A 76 -12.26 4.81 -10.85
N ALA A 77 -11.42 5.01 -9.83
CA ALA A 77 -11.47 4.25 -8.58
C ALA A 77 -12.89 4.21 -8.02
N SER A 78 -13.35 3.02 -7.63
CA SER A 78 -14.77 2.80 -7.34
C SER A 78 -14.98 1.93 -6.11
N THR A 79 -16.14 2.14 -5.48
CA THR A 79 -16.71 1.29 -4.43
C THR A 79 -17.86 0.42 -4.94
N ASP A 80 -18.20 0.53 -6.24
CA ASP A 80 -19.26 -0.27 -6.87
C ASP A 80 -18.82 -1.73 -7.01
N GLU A 81 -19.55 -2.63 -6.35
CA GLU A 81 -19.26 -4.06 -6.34
C GLU A 81 -19.21 -4.67 -7.75
N ARG A 82 -20.15 -4.29 -8.63
CA ARG A 82 -20.27 -4.87 -9.97
C ARG A 82 -19.08 -4.49 -10.82
N LEU A 83 -18.68 -3.22 -10.77
CA LEU A 83 -17.52 -2.71 -11.49
C LEU A 83 -16.22 -3.35 -10.99
N VAL A 84 -16.03 -3.41 -9.67
CA VAL A 84 -14.86 -4.05 -9.06
C VAL A 84 -14.79 -5.53 -9.43
N ARG A 85 -15.90 -6.27 -9.34
CA ARG A 85 -15.95 -7.68 -9.74
C ARG A 85 -15.64 -7.86 -11.23
N TRP A 86 -16.14 -6.97 -12.08
CA TRP A 86 -15.86 -7.01 -13.52
C TRP A 86 -14.36 -6.81 -13.80
N TRP A 87 -13.70 -5.83 -13.19
CA TRP A 87 -12.27 -5.61 -13.36
C TRP A 87 -11.42 -6.84 -13.04
N TRP A 88 -11.63 -7.45 -11.88
CA TRP A 88 -10.84 -8.62 -11.46
C TRP A 88 -11.26 -9.92 -12.14
N THR A 89 -12.47 -9.99 -12.71
CA THR A 89 -12.83 -11.10 -13.61
C THR A 89 -12.00 -11.05 -14.89
N ASN A 90 -11.82 -9.85 -15.45
CA ASN A 90 -11.02 -9.63 -16.66
C ASN A 90 -9.51 -9.65 -16.39
N ARG A 91 -9.08 -9.21 -15.20
CA ARG A 91 -7.67 -9.11 -14.81
C ARG A 91 -7.42 -9.72 -13.42
N PRO A 92 -7.50 -11.05 -13.28
CA PRO A 92 -7.48 -11.68 -11.95
C PRO A 92 -6.18 -11.51 -11.17
N ALA A 93 -5.09 -11.18 -11.85
CA ALA A 93 -3.78 -10.95 -11.24
C ALA A 93 -3.43 -9.47 -11.08
N ALA A 94 -4.36 -8.55 -11.40
CA ALA A 94 -4.11 -7.13 -11.23
C ALA A 94 -3.92 -6.79 -9.74
N PRO A 95 -2.88 -6.02 -9.39
CA PRO A 95 -2.73 -5.44 -8.06
C PRO A 95 -3.96 -4.61 -7.66
N VAL A 96 -4.33 -4.67 -6.39
CA VAL A 96 -5.35 -3.81 -5.78
C VAL A 96 -4.71 -2.47 -5.46
N LEU A 97 -5.17 -1.41 -6.10
CA LEU A 97 -4.81 -0.04 -5.77
C LEU A 97 -5.97 0.62 -5.03
N LEU A 98 -5.63 1.39 -4.00
CA LEU A 98 -6.50 2.31 -3.27
C LEU A 98 -6.25 3.71 -3.80
N ALA A 99 -7.29 4.44 -4.20
CA ALA A 99 -7.19 5.89 -4.39
C ALA A 99 -7.25 6.58 -3.03
N THR A 100 -6.27 7.43 -2.72
CA THR A 100 -6.15 8.10 -1.41
C THR A 100 -6.82 9.47 -1.39
N GLY A 101 -7.24 9.92 -0.21
CA GLY A 101 -7.89 11.22 0.01
C GLY A 101 -9.39 11.24 -0.19
N ASP A 102 -9.98 12.44 -0.18
CA ASP A 102 -11.43 12.67 -0.05
C ASP A 102 -12.01 11.89 1.15
N ARG A 103 -12.74 10.79 0.91
CA ARG A 103 -13.34 9.93 1.94
C ARG A 103 -12.53 8.67 2.22
N ALA A 104 -11.48 8.42 1.43
CA ALA A 104 -10.61 7.27 1.55
C ALA A 104 -9.45 7.54 2.51
N PRO A 105 -8.81 6.50 3.06
CA PRO A 105 -7.60 6.67 3.86
C PRO A 105 -6.50 7.40 3.07
N CYS A 106 -5.76 8.23 3.77
CA CYS A 106 -4.45 8.70 3.32
C CYS A 106 -3.36 7.81 3.94
N ALA A 107 -2.09 8.09 3.64
CA ALA A 107 -0.99 7.45 4.37
C ALA A 107 0.23 8.34 4.55
N VAL A 108 1.02 7.99 5.54
CA VAL A 108 2.41 8.44 5.71
C VAL A 108 3.32 7.23 5.49
N SER A 109 4.31 7.35 4.62
CA SER A 109 5.22 6.23 4.31
C SER A 109 6.68 6.56 4.48
N LEU A 110 7.43 5.56 4.93
CA LEU A 110 8.86 5.64 5.24
C LEU A 110 9.59 4.44 4.61
N PRO A 111 10.91 4.51 4.40
CA PRO A 111 11.73 3.36 3.99
C PRO A 111 11.49 2.14 4.90
N ALA A 112 11.50 0.92 4.36
CA ALA A 112 11.06 -0.27 5.10
C ALA A 112 11.77 -0.48 6.45
N VAL A 113 13.08 -0.24 6.51
CA VAL A 113 13.86 -0.36 7.77
C VAL A 113 13.41 0.69 8.78
N ALA A 114 13.27 1.95 8.36
CA ALA A 114 12.76 3.03 9.20
C ALA A 114 11.29 2.79 9.62
N GLY A 115 10.47 2.26 8.72
CA GLY A 115 9.08 1.88 8.96
C GLY A 115 8.95 0.84 10.07
N ALA A 116 9.79 -0.20 10.04
CA ALA A 116 9.83 -1.22 11.07
C ALA A 116 10.19 -0.63 12.44
N ARG A 117 11.23 0.20 12.50
CA ARG A 117 11.65 0.88 13.75
C ARG A 117 10.58 1.84 14.25
N ALA A 118 9.99 2.63 13.36
CA ALA A 118 8.92 3.56 13.70
C ALA A 118 7.72 2.84 14.30
N LEU A 119 7.32 1.70 13.73
CA LEU A 119 6.20 0.93 14.26
C LEU A 119 6.44 0.50 15.71
N THR A 120 7.63 -0.02 16.02
CA THR A 120 8.01 -0.37 17.41
C THR A 120 7.93 0.84 18.34
N VAL A 121 8.53 1.97 17.95
CA VAL A 121 8.55 3.18 18.80
C VAL A 121 7.13 3.74 19.02
N LEU A 122 6.30 3.76 17.97
CA LEU A 122 4.92 4.23 18.07
C LEU A 122 4.07 3.33 18.99
N ASP A 123 4.29 2.02 18.97
CA ASP A 123 3.64 1.09 19.89
C ASP A 123 4.11 1.31 21.34
N GLU A 124 5.41 1.52 21.58
CA GLU A 124 5.97 1.85 22.90
C GLU A 124 5.42 3.18 23.45
N MET A 125 5.18 4.16 22.56
CA MET A 125 4.54 5.44 22.88
C MET A 125 3.02 5.32 23.11
N GLY A 126 2.43 4.13 22.91
CA GLY A 126 0.99 3.92 23.08
C GLY A 126 0.13 4.58 22.01
N ILE A 127 0.71 4.95 20.87
CA ILE A 127 -0.03 5.54 19.76
C ILE A 127 -0.92 4.46 19.15
N ARG A 128 -2.23 4.67 19.20
CA ARG A 128 -3.15 3.81 18.47
C ARG A 128 -2.90 4.02 16.98
N LEU A 129 -2.46 2.98 16.28
CA LEU A 129 -2.23 3.03 14.83
C LEU A 129 -3.32 2.29 14.06
N GLY A 130 -3.54 2.74 12.82
CA GLY A 130 -4.40 2.07 11.86
C GLY A 130 -3.69 0.90 11.17
N PRO A 131 -4.26 0.38 10.07
CA PRO A 131 -3.62 -0.62 9.25
C PRO A 131 -2.27 -0.13 8.71
N VAL A 132 -1.32 -1.04 8.54
CA VAL A 132 0.01 -0.76 8.01
C VAL A 132 0.31 -1.69 6.85
N VAL A 133 0.58 -1.11 5.69
CA VAL A 133 0.97 -1.83 4.47
C VAL A 133 2.49 -1.86 4.38
N ALA A 134 3.06 -3.05 4.26
CA ALA A 134 4.49 -3.25 4.07
C ALA A 134 4.80 -3.73 2.65
N THR A 135 5.75 -3.04 2.03
CA THR A 135 6.50 -3.51 0.85
C THR A 135 7.96 -3.72 1.24
N PRO A 136 8.77 -4.41 0.42
CA PRO A 136 10.19 -4.57 0.71
C PRO A 136 10.97 -3.26 0.77
N THR A 137 10.46 -2.18 0.17
CA THR A 137 11.16 -0.89 0.10
C THR A 137 10.58 0.19 0.99
N ARG A 138 9.27 0.15 1.27
CA ARG A 138 8.54 1.16 2.04
C ARG A 138 7.38 0.58 2.81
N TRP A 139 7.13 1.12 3.99
CA TRP A 139 5.96 0.84 4.80
C TRP A 139 5.07 2.08 4.85
N SER A 140 3.77 1.90 4.71
CA SER A 140 2.76 2.96 4.68
C SER A 140 1.80 2.76 5.84
N LEU A 141 1.75 3.73 6.76
CA LEU A 141 0.82 3.78 7.87
C LEU A 141 -0.44 4.50 7.37
N LEU A 142 -1.59 3.81 7.38
CA LEU A 142 -2.84 4.40 6.93
C LEU A 142 -3.36 5.36 8.01
N VAL A 143 -3.76 6.54 7.57
CA VAL A 143 -4.28 7.63 8.41
C VAL A 143 -5.61 8.13 7.85
N ALA A 144 -6.34 8.89 8.66
CA ALA A 144 -7.56 9.55 8.22
C ALA A 144 -7.28 10.50 7.05
N PRO A 145 -8.25 10.74 6.15
CA PRO A 145 -8.08 11.70 5.08
C PRO A 145 -7.71 13.08 5.61
N TYR A 146 -6.84 13.77 4.89
CA TYR A 146 -6.41 15.14 5.18
C TYR A 146 -6.31 15.94 3.88
N SER A 147 -6.53 17.26 3.97
CA SER A 147 -6.33 18.19 2.85
C SER A 147 -4.87 18.60 2.73
N MET A 148 -4.47 19.06 1.55
CA MET A 148 -3.13 19.60 1.33
C MET A 148 -2.85 20.86 2.16
N GLU A 149 -3.88 21.69 2.38
CA GLU A 149 -3.82 22.85 3.28
C GLU A 149 -3.49 22.42 4.71
N ARG A 150 -4.25 21.47 5.26
CA ARG A 150 -4.02 20.95 6.61
C ARG A 150 -2.63 20.32 6.76
N LEU A 151 -2.17 19.58 5.75
CA LEU A 151 -0.82 19.04 5.74
C LEU A 151 0.24 20.16 5.69
N GLY A 152 0.01 21.20 4.90
CA GLY A 152 0.88 22.36 4.81
C GLY A 152 1.07 23.04 6.18
N ASP A 153 -0.03 23.33 6.87
CA ASP A 153 -0.01 23.95 8.21
C ASP A 153 0.71 23.07 9.23
N LEU A 154 0.42 21.76 9.22
CA LEU A 154 1.08 20.79 10.09
C LEU A 154 2.59 20.82 9.87
N LEU A 155 3.06 20.72 8.63
CA LEU A 155 4.48 20.71 8.32
C LEU A 155 5.15 22.05 8.61
N TYR A 156 4.47 23.17 8.40
CA TYR A 156 4.96 24.50 8.73
C TYR A 156 5.18 24.69 10.23
N SER A 157 4.33 24.06 11.06
CA SER A 157 4.47 24.10 12.52
C SER A 157 5.63 23.26 13.08
N LYS A 158 6.30 22.45 12.26
CA LYS A 158 7.40 21.59 12.70
C LYS A 158 8.74 22.23 12.36
N ASP A 159 9.61 22.31 13.36
CA ASP A 159 10.99 22.76 13.17
C ASP A 159 11.79 21.86 12.22
N TRP A 160 11.44 20.56 12.19
CA TRP A 160 12.07 19.58 11.31
C TRP A 160 11.16 18.38 11.05
N VAL A 161 11.18 17.88 9.81
CA VAL A 161 10.47 16.68 9.37
C VAL A 161 11.44 15.78 8.59
N PRO A 162 11.51 14.47 8.87
CA PRO A 162 12.42 13.59 8.14
C PRO A 162 12.13 13.59 6.64
N SER A 163 13.15 13.89 5.82
CA SER A 163 13.04 13.93 4.35
C SER A 163 12.67 12.58 3.71
N SER A 164 12.82 11.49 4.46
CA SER A 164 12.44 10.13 4.05
C SER A 164 10.93 9.88 4.10
N LEU A 165 10.17 10.71 4.85
CA LEU A 165 8.72 10.66 4.92
C LEU A 165 8.10 11.04 3.57
N ARG A 166 7.05 10.32 3.21
CA ARG A 166 6.22 10.62 2.05
C ARG A 166 4.77 10.63 2.46
N PHE A 167 4.04 11.60 1.93
CA PHE A 167 2.63 11.82 2.20
C PHE A 167 1.80 11.36 0.99
N HIS A 168 0.75 10.59 1.25
CA HIS A 168 -0.15 10.04 0.23
C HIS A 168 -1.54 10.59 0.51
N GLY A 169 -1.79 11.79 -0.03
CA GLY A 169 -3.03 12.55 0.14
C GLY A 169 -3.99 12.37 -1.04
N GLU A 170 -4.88 13.35 -1.22
CA GLU A 170 -5.78 13.42 -2.36
C GLU A 170 -5.05 13.38 -3.70
N GLY A 171 -5.62 12.66 -4.67
CA GLY A 171 -5.00 12.43 -5.99
C GLY A 171 -3.84 11.42 -5.97
N GLY A 172 -3.53 10.84 -4.81
CA GLY A 172 -2.55 9.77 -4.66
C GLY A 172 -3.17 8.37 -4.77
N TYR A 173 -2.30 7.36 -4.65
CA TYR A 173 -2.73 5.97 -4.55
C TYR A 173 -1.76 5.14 -3.71
N LEU A 174 -2.26 4.00 -3.22
CA LEU A 174 -1.48 2.99 -2.52
C LEU A 174 -1.78 1.61 -3.07
N VAL A 175 -0.74 0.77 -3.22
CA VAL A 175 -0.94 -0.65 -3.49
C VAL A 175 -1.33 -1.36 -2.19
N LEU A 176 -2.38 -2.17 -2.23
CA LEU A 176 -2.89 -2.92 -1.09
C LEU A 176 -2.53 -4.41 -1.17
N PRO A 177 -2.36 -5.09 -0.03
CA PRO A 177 -2.27 -6.54 0.01
C PRO A 177 -3.53 -7.22 -0.56
N PRO A 178 -3.40 -8.42 -1.16
CA PRO A 178 -2.21 -9.25 -1.28
C PRO A 178 -1.45 -9.04 -2.62
N SER A 179 -1.41 -7.82 -3.15
CA SER A 179 -0.77 -7.52 -4.45
C SER A 179 0.72 -7.93 -4.53
N GLU A 180 1.18 -8.25 -5.74
CA GLU A 180 2.60 -8.43 -6.06
C GLU A 180 3.03 -7.30 -7.02
N THR A 181 4.19 -6.72 -6.78
CA THR A 181 4.78 -5.64 -7.59
C THR A 181 6.19 -6.03 -8.03
N GLY A 182 6.81 -5.25 -8.91
CA GLY A 182 8.19 -5.55 -9.34
C GLY A 182 9.21 -5.39 -8.21
N LYS A 183 8.83 -4.70 -7.12
CA LYS A 183 9.62 -4.57 -5.90
C LYS A 183 9.34 -5.69 -4.89
N GLY A 184 8.43 -6.62 -5.21
CA GLY A 184 8.06 -7.77 -4.39
C GLY A 184 6.64 -7.72 -3.85
N GLN A 185 6.37 -8.60 -2.88
CA GLN A 185 5.06 -8.82 -2.28
C GLN A 185 4.62 -7.64 -1.41
N VAL A 186 3.36 -7.25 -1.55
CA VAL A 186 2.68 -6.29 -0.67
C VAL A 186 1.91 -7.08 0.39
N ARG A 187 2.13 -6.76 1.67
CA ARG A 187 1.52 -7.47 2.80
C ARG A 187 1.03 -6.50 3.87
N TRP A 188 0.08 -6.96 4.69
CA TRP A 188 -0.25 -6.27 5.92
C TRP A 188 0.87 -6.54 6.92
N GLU A 189 1.50 -5.49 7.43
CA GLU A 189 2.27 -5.59 8.68
C GLU A 189 1.31 -5.55 9.87
N ARG A 190 0.35 -4.62 9.81
CA ARG A 190 -0.81 -4.56 10.70
C ARG A 190 -2.06 -4.61 9.85
N ALA A 191 -2.78 -5.72 9.91
CA ALA A 191 -4.02 -5.88 9.15
C ALA A 191 -5.15 -5.09 9.82
N PRO A 192 -6.16 -4.65 9.04
CA PRO A 192 -7.44 -4.22 9.60
C PRO A 192 -8.02 -5.30 10.52
N LEU A 193 -8.68 -4.89 11.61
CA LEU A 193 -9.32 -5.83 12.52
C LEU A 193 -10.40 -6.64 11.79
N PRO A 194 -10.43 -7.98 11.94
CA PRO A 194 -11.47 -8.80 11.34
C PRO A 194 -12.88 -8.33 11.74
N GLY A 195 -13.79 -8.21 10.77
CA GLY A 195 -15.18 -7.82 11.02
C GLY A 195 -15.42 -6.32 11.23
N SER A 196 -14.38 -5.47 11.19
CA SER A 196 -14.60 -4.02 11.19
C SER A 196 -15.20 -3.58 9.85
N ALA A 197 -16.44 -3.09 9.89
CA ALA A 197 -17.09 -2.46 8.74
C ALA A 197 -16.28 -1.26 8.21
N ARG A 198 -15.53 -0.57 9.07
CA ARG A 198 -14.56 0.45 8.67
C ARG A 198 -13.32 0.34 9.56
N PRO A 199 -12.11 0.18 8.99
CA PRO A 199 -10.90 0.17 9.77
C PRO A 199 -10.72 1.52 10.48
N TRP A 200 -10.30 1.47 11.73
CA TRP A 200 -9.97 2.69 12.46
C TRP A 200 -8.69 3.31 11.89
N LEU A 201 -8.68 4.65 11.76
CA LEU A 201 -7.58 5.41 11.19
C LEU A 201 -7.22 6.57 12.15
N PRO A 202 -5.95 6.71 12.54
CA PRO A 202 -5.48 7.85 13.33
C PRO A 202 -5.47 9.13 12.48
N ASP A 203 -5.51 10.29 13.14
CA ASP A 203 -5.23 11.55 12.46
C ASP A 203 -3.76 11.60 11.99
N VAL A 204 -3.51 12.27 10.86
CA VAL A 204 -2.16 12.46 10.32
C VAL A 204 -1.26 13.21 11.29
N GLU A 205 -1.80 14.19 12.01
CA GLU A 205 -1.06 15.00 12.99
C GLU A 205 -0.49 14.13 14.11
N ALA A 206 -1.31 13.27 14.72
CA ALA A 206 -0.88 12.37 15.78
C ALA A 206 0.26 11.43 15.33
N VAL A 207 0.20 10.94 14.08
CA VAL A 207 1.22 10.05 13.53
C VAL A 207 2.50 10.81 13.18
N VAL A 208 2.39 11.97 12.54
CA VAL A 208 3.56 12.78 12.16
C VAL A 208 4.29 13.28 13.41
N ASP A 209 3.57 13.75 14.41
CA ASP A 209 4.16 14.26 15.66
C ASP A 209 4.96 13.17 16.37
N ALA A 210 4.37 11.98 16.48
CA ALA A 210 5.05 10.84 17.09
C ALA A 210 6.25 10.36 16.25
N LEU A 211 6.17 10.39 14.92
CA LEU A 211 7.29 10.07 14.03
C LEU A 211 8.43 11.09 14.13
N VAL A 212 8.12 12.38 14.22
CA VAL A 212 9.10 13.46 14.42
C VAL A 212 9.77 13.30 15.77
N ALA A 213 8.99 13.12 16.84
CA ALA A 213 9.53 12.88 18.19
C ALA A 213 10.41 11.62 18.26
N ALA A 214 9.99 10.52 17.62
CA ALA A 214 10.77 9.30 17.52
C ALA A 214 12.11 9.53 16.79
N SER A 215 12.09 10.38 15.77
CA SER A 215 13.26 10.71 14.95
C SER A 215 14.25 11.62 15.65
N THR A 216 13.82 12.50 16.57
CA THR A 216 14.72 13.41 17.31
C THR A 216 15.30 12.78 18.58
N SER A 217 14.74 11.67 19.06
CA SER A 217 15.07 11.08 20.36
C SER A 217 16.23 10.07 20.36
N ALA A 218 17.13 10.02 19.37
CA ALA A 218 18.24 9.05 19.45
C ALA A 218 19.31 9.49 20.47
N PRO A 219 19.79 8.57 21.33
CA PRO A 219 20.67 8.91 22.46
C PRO A 219 22.05 9.46 22.05
N ASP A 220 22.46 9.28 20.79
CA ASP A 220 23.77 9.72 20.26
C ASP A 220 23.69 11.02 19.42
N GLY A 221 22.57 11.75 19.47
CA GLY A 221 22.36 12.95 18.63
C GLY A 221 22.07 12.65 17.15
N GLY A 222 21.85 11.38 16.80
CA GLY A 222 21.37 10.93 15.49
C GLY A 222 19.85 10.78 15.43
N SER A 223 19.32 10.30 14.30
CA SER A 223 17.89 9.96 14.17
C SER A 223 17.66 8.46 14.33
N ARG A 224 16.72 8.04 15.20
CA ARG A 224 16.34 6.61 15.35
C ARG A 224 15.73 6.03 14.07
N LEU A 225 15.26 6.90 13.17
CA LEU A 225 14.68 6.56 11.88
C LEU A 225 15.65 6.81 10.71
N ALA A 226 16.92 7.10 10.97
CA ALA A 226 17.93 7.27 9.92
C ALA A 226 18.13 5.99 9.12
N TYR A 227 18.24 6.15 7.81
CA TYR A 227 18.62 5.14 6.81
C TYR A 227 19.67 5.75 5.89
#